data_AF-A0A6M0C258-F1
#
_entry.id   AF-A0A6M0C258-F1
#
_cell.length_a   1.000
_cell.length_b   1.000
_cell.length_c   1.000
_cell.angle_alpha   90.00
_cell.angle_beta   90.00
_cell.angle_gamma   90.00
#
_symmetry.space_group_name_H-M   'P 1'
#
loop_
_entity.id
_entity.type
_entity.pdbx_description
1 polymer ?
#
loop_
_entity_poly.entity_id
_entity_poly.type
_entity_poly.pdbx_seq_one_letter_code
_entity_poly.pdbx_strand_id
1 'polypeptide(L)'
;MITVIDYGAGNLRSVVNAFEAIGQKTHVTNNPSDLKKASAIVLPGVGAFGDGINSLKSLNLIQALDEEVCGNKKPYLGICLGLQFLAEKGFEHGSHTGLGWISGNVEKIVPNNKKCRVPHIGWNNLVVKNSCKFFDGLDPEPVFYFVHSYHLVVNYESADVVQATCSHGTNITASI
;
A
#
# COMPACT_ATOMS: atom_id res chain seq x y z
N MET A 1 -11.13 16.70 -3.77
CA MET A 1 -11.15 16.34 -2.33
C MET A 1 -10.47 14.99 -2.17
N ILE A 2 -9.52 14.87 -1.24
CA ILE A 2 -8.81 13.61 -0.98
C ILE A 2 -9.69 12.74 -0.08
N THR A 3 -10.00 11.53 -0.51
CA THR A 3 -10.81 10.58 0.27
C THR A 3 -9.90 9.56 0.93
N VAL A 4 -9.98 9.43 2.24
CA VAL A 4 -9.27 8.41 3.03
C VAL A 4 -10.27 7.33 3.41
N ILE A 5 -10.01 6.09 3.00
CA ILE A 5 -10.91 4.97 3.26
C ILE A 5 -10.74 4.49 4.70
N ASP A 6 -11.84 4.50 5.44
CA ASP A 6 -11.98 3.80 6.72
C ASP A 6 -12.63 2.44 6.46
N TYR A 7 -11.84 1.38 6.48
CA TYR A 7 -12.36 0.01 6.42
C TYR A 7 -12.35 -0.66 7.80
N GLY A 8 -12.32 0.10 8.89
CA GLY A 8 -12.29 -0.44 10.25
C GLY A 8 -10.92 -0.94 10.72
N ALA A 9 -9.88 -0.85 9.89
CA ALA A 9 -8.50 -1.02 10.29
C ALA A 9 -7.62 0.00 9.55
N GLY A 10 -6.66 0.61 10.24
CA GLY A 10 -5.73 1.54 9.63
C GLY A 10 -5.27 2.63 10.60
N ASN A 11 -4.16 3.29 10.26
CA ASN A 11 -3.67 4.43 11.01
C ASN A 11 -4.29 5.74 10.49
N LEU A 12 -5.62 5.83 10.51
CA LEU A 12 -6.39 6.92 9.92
C LEU A 12 -5.96 8.29 10.46
N ARG A 13 -5.84 8.40 11.79
CA ARG A 13 -5.48 9.66 12.45
C ARG A 13 -4.12 10.19 11.99
N SER A 14 -3.10 9.34 11.87
CA SER A 14 -1.79 9.80 11.42
C SER A 14 -1.81 10.24 9.95
N VAL A 15 -2.56 9.53 9.09
CA VAL A 15 -2.70 9.90 7.68
C VAL A 15 -3.45 11.22 7.51
N VAL A 16 -4.56 11.39 8.22
CA VAL A 16 -5.33 12.64 8.23
C VAL A 16 -4.45 13.79 8.72
N ASN A 17 -3.77 13.62 9.86
CA ASN A 17 -2.86 14.64 10.40
C ASN A 17 -1.74 15.00 9.41
N ALA A 18 -1.21 14.04 8.65
CA ALA A 18 -0.18 14.30 7.65
C ALA A 18 -0.68 15.17 6.50
N PHE A 19 -1.92 14.95 6.03
CA PHE A 19 -2.55 15.83 5.05
C PHE A 19 -2.89 17.21 5.63
N GLU A 20 -3.39 17.26 6.86
CA GLU A 20 -3.68 18.52 7.55
C GLU A 20 -2.43 19.37 7.75
N ALA A 21 -1.29 18.75 8.07
CA ALA A 21 0.00 19.42 8.24
C ALA A 21 0.49 20.14 6.97
N ILE A 22 0.05 19.69 5.79
CA ILE A 22 0.34 20.34 4.50
C ILE A 22 -0.85 21.18 3.98
N GLY A 23 -1.81 21.49 4.85
CA GLY A 23 -2.96 22.34 4.55
C GLY A 23 -4.04 21.68 3.69
N GLN A 24 -4.02 20.34 3.55
CA GLN A 24 -5.01 19.60 2.77
C GLN A 24 -6.13 19.08 3.66
N LYS A 25 -7.37 19.20 3.18
CA LYS A 25 -8.54 18.60 3.82
C LYS A 25 -8.79 17.22 3.25
N THR A 26 -9.06 16.27 4.14
CA THR A 26 -9.43 14.90 3.80
C THR A 26 -10.89 14.62 4.17
N HIS A 27 -11.55 13.76 3.39
CA HIS A 27 -12.83 13.17 3.73
C HIS A 27 -12.62 11.71 4.10
N VAL A 28 -12.82 11.37 5.38
CA VAL A 28 -12.72 9.99 5.86
C VAL A 28 -14.07 9.31 5.69
N THR A 29 -14.10 8.15 5.04
CA THR A 29 -15.37 7.46 4.76
C THR A 29 -15.20 5.96 4.60
N ASN A 30 -16.25 5.23 4.96
CA ASN A 30 -16.43 3.81 4.68
C ASN A 30 -17.53 3.57 3.62
N ASN A 31 -18.08 4.63 3.03
CA ASN A 31 -19.17 4.57 2.08
C ASN A 31 -18.62 4.52 0.64
N PRO A 32 -18.89 3.43 -0.13
CA PRO A 32 -18.42 3.30 -1.51
C PRO A 32 -18.84 4.46 -2.43
N SER A 33 -20.01 5.06 -2.19
CA SER A 33 -20.53 6.14 -3.03
C SER A 33 -19.72 7.44 -2.94
N ASP A 34 -18.95 7.64 -1.87
CA ASP A 34 -18.11 8.82 -1.69
C ASP A 34 -16.86 8.79 -2.59
N LEU A 35 -16.40 7.61 -3.01
CA LEU A 35 -15.24 7.47 -3.91
C LEU A 35 -15.49 8.14 -5.26
N LYS A 36 -16.76 8.23 -5.70
CA LYS A 36 -17.18 8.95 -6.93
C LYS A 36 -16.78 10.42 -6.90
N LYS A 37 -16.79 11.06 -5.73
CA LYS A 37 -16.45 12.49 -5.54
C LYS A 37 -14.97 12.72 -5.24
N ALA A 38 -14.21 11.65 -5.00
CA ALA A 38 -12.80 11.73 -4.68
C ALA A 38 -11.99 12.25 -5.89
N SER A 39 -11.07 13.18 -5.64
CA SER A 39 -10.04 13.54 -6.64
C SER A 39 -8.81 12.66 -6.53
N ALA A 40 -8.61 12.03 -5.36
CA ALA A 40 -7.60 11.01 -5.09
C ALA A 40 -8.11 10.14 -3.94
N ILE A 41 -7.74 8.87 -3.94
CA ILE A 41 -8.15 7.86 -2.96
C ILE A 41 -6.92 7.42 -2.17
N VAL A 42 -7.02 7.39 -0.85
CA VAL A 42 -5.97 6.91 0.05
C VAL A 42 -6.53 5.73 0.84
N LEU A 43 -5.85 4.59 0.77
CA LEU A 43 -6.18 3.40 1.55
C LEU A 43 -5.00 3.08 2.47
N PRO A 44 -5.00 3.59 3.71
CA PRO A 44 -4.07 3.10 4.71
C PRO A 44 -4.50 1.72 5.19
N GLY A 45 -3.58 0.89 5.67
CA GLY A 45 -3.98 -0.37 6.30
C GLY A 45 -2.96 -0.93 7.28
N VAL A 46 -3.47 -1.60 8.31
CA VAL A 46 -2.71 -2.31 9.36
C VAL A 46 -3.37 -3.66 9.62
N GLY A 47 -2.66 -4.57 10.28
CA GLY A 47 -3.17 -5.90 10.60
C GLY A 47 -2.91 -6.90 9.47
N ALA A 48 -3.73 -7.95 9.40
CA ALA A 48 -3.53 -9.05 8.49
C ALA A 48 -4.19 -8.85 7.12
N PHE A 49 -3.55 -9.35 6.06
CA PHE A 49 -4.05 -9.25 4.69
C PHE A 49 -5.48 -9.78 4.51
N GLY A 50 -5.75 -10.99 5.02
CA GLY A 50 -7.05 -11.64 4.90
C GLY A 50 -8.16 -10.83 5.56
N ASP A 51 -7.94 -10.36 6.79
CA ASP A 51 -8.90 -9.56 7.54
C ASP A 51 -9.23 -8.25 6.83
N GLY A 52 -8.21 -7.59 6.28
CA GLY A 52 -8.39 -6.35 5.57
C GLY A 52 -9.20 -6.49 4.28
N ILE A 53 -8.90 -7.49 3.46
CA ILE A 53 -9.71 -7.83 2.28
C ILE A 53 -11.15 -8.16 2.67
N ASN A 54 -11.37 -8.93 3.74
CA ASN A 54 -12.71 -9.29 4.19
C ASN A 54 -13.51 -8.07 4.62
N SER A 55 -12.87 -7.11 5.28
CA SER A 55 -13.53 -5.88 5.66
C SER A 55 -13.88 -5.01 4.44
N LEU A 56 -12.95 -4.83 3.48
CA LEU A 56 -13.24 -4.13 2.22
C LEU A 56 -14.43 -4.77 1.47
N LYS A 57 -14.53 -6.11 1.49
CA LYS A 57 -15.68 -6.84 0.93
C LYS A 57 -16.97 -6.53 1.68
N SER A 58 -16.97 -6.62 3.01
CA SER A 58 -18.16 -6.38 3.83
C SER A 58 -18.74 -4.96 3.68
N LEU A 59 -17.87 -4.00 3.36
CA LEU A 59 -18.24 -2.60 3.12
C LEU A 59 -18.58 -2.30 1.66
N ASN A 60 -18.57 -3.31 0.77
CA ASN A 60 -18.76 -3.16 -0.67
C ASN A 60 -17.78 -2.17 -1.33
N LEU A 61 -16.56 -2.06 -0.79
CA LEU A 61 -15.55 -1.12 -1.27
C LEU A 61 -14.75 -1.65 -2.46
N ILE A 62 -14.65 -2.98 -2.64
CA ILE A 62 -13.86 -3.57 -3.74
C ILE A 62 -14.36 -3.09 -5.10
N GLN A 63 -15.66 -3.23 -5.38
CA GLN A 63 -16.22 -2.83 -6.66
C GLN A 63 -16.04 -1.31 -6.91
N ALA A 64 -16.26 -0.48 -5.89
CA ALA A 64 -16.07 0.96 -6.03
C ALA A 64 -14.59 1.34 -6.24
N LEU A 65 -13.65 0.62 -5.62
CA LEU A 65 -12.23 0.79 -5.87
C LEU A 65 -11.85 0.43 -7.31
N ASP A 66 -12.35 -0.71 -7.81
CA ASP A 66 -12.11 -1.14 -9.20
C ASP A 66 -12.66 -0.11 -10.19
N GLU A 67 -13.89 0.35 -10.00
CA GLU A 67 -14.53 1.34 -10.86
C GLU A 67 -13.75 2.67 -10.84
N GLU A 68 -13.38 3.16 -9.67
CA GLU A 68 -12.84 4.50 -9.52
C GLU A 68 -11.34 4.60 -9.80
N VAL A 69 -10.56 3.59 -9.43
CA VAL A 69 -9.12 3.56 -9.65
C VAL A 69 -8.80 2.93 -11.01
N CYS A 70 -9.32 1.74 -11.30
CA CYS A 70 -8.97 1.04 -12.54
C CYS A 70 -9.78 1.54 -13.74
N GLY A 71 -11.06 1.85 -13.54
CA GLY A 71 -11.94 2.41 -14.57
C GLY A 71 -11.67 3.89 -14.83
N ASN A 72 -11.93 4.73 -13.81
CA ASN A 72 -11.84 6.19 -13.92
C ASN A 72 -10.42 6.76 -13.74
N LYS A 73 -9.42 5.91 -13.48
CA LYS A 73 -8.00 6.30 -13.36
C LYS A 73 -7.74 7.35 -12.27
N LYS A 74 -8.52 7.34 -11.19
CA LYS A 74 -8.27 8.23 -10.06
C LYS A 74 -6.96 7.85 -9.38
N PRO A 75 -6.12 8.83 -8.99
CA PRO A 75 -4.91 8.58 -8.21
C PRO A 75 -5.23 7.80 -6.94
N TYR A 76 -4.44 6.76 -6.68
CA TYR A 76 -4.56 5.88 -5.52
C TYR A 76 -3.24 5.85 -4.74
N LEU A 77 -3.33 5.97 -3.41
CA LEU A 77 -2.21 5.80 -2.50
C LEU A 77 -2.55 4.72 -1.47
N GLY A 78 -1.97 3.54 -1.65
CA GLY A 78 -2.03 2.44 -0.70
C GLY A 78 -0.87 2.53 0.29
N ILE A 79 -1.14 2.56 1.60
CA ILE A 79 -0.08 2.66 2.63
C ILE A 79 0.00 1.35 3.40
N CYS A 80 1.20 0.77 3.47
CA CYS A 80 1.49 -0.51 4.11
C CYS A 80 0.58 -1.62 3.57
N LEU A 81 -0.45 -2.04 4.33
CA LEU A 81 -1.36 -3.07 3.87
C LEU A 81 -2.21 -2.62 2.65
N GLY A 82 -2.46 -1.32 2.52
CA GLY A 82 -3.13 -0.76 1.33
C GLY A 82 -2.34 -0.92 0.03
N LEU A 83 -1.00 -0.92 0.09
CA LEU A 83 -0.14 -1.28 -1.06
C LEU A 83 -0.24 -2.78 -1.35
N GLN A 84 -0.25 -3.59 -0.28
CA GLN A 84 -0.28 -5.04 -0.40
C GLN A 84 -1.58 -5.54 -1.03
N PHE A 85 -2.73 -4.93 -0.73
CA PHE A 85 -4.02 -5.31 -1.33
C PHE A 85 -4.05 -5.27 -2.85
N LEU A 86 -3.14 -4.53 -3.50
CA LEU A 86 -3.04 -4.46 -4.95
C LEU A 86 -2.65 -5.79 -5.60
N ALA A 87 -2.06 -6.71 -4.83
CA ALA A 87 -1.65 -8.04 -5.27
C ALA A 87 -2.84 -8.93 -5.67
N GLU A 88 -2.54 -10.00 -6.41
CA GLU A 88 -3.52 -11.06 -6.70
C GLU A 88 -3.86 -11.88 -5.46
N LYS A 89 -2.86 -12.20 -4.65
CA LYS A 89 -3.03 -12.98 -3.42
C LYS A 89 -2.14 -12.50 -2.28
N GLY A 90 -2.58 -12.76 -1.06
CA GLY A 90 -1.76 -12.66 0.15
C GLY A 90 -1.73 -13.96 0.92
N PHE A 91 -0.55 -14.29 1.46
CA PHE A 91 -0.25 -15.56 2.11
C PHE A 91 -0.11 -15.49 3.64
N GLU A 92 -0.48 -14.36 4.25
CA GLU A 92 -0.50 -14.22 5.70
C GLU A 92 -1.67 -15.00 6.30
N HIS A 93 -1.36 -15.97 7.17
CA HIS A 93 -2.33 -16.84 7.85
C HIS A 93 -3.29 -17.65 6.95
N GLY A 94 -2.97 -17.82 5.67
CA GLY A 94 -3.80 -18.55 4.72
C GLY A 94 -3.53 -18.10 3.29
N SER A 95 -4.42 -18.40 2.37
CA SER A 95 -4.40 -17.86 1.00
C SER A 95 -5.63 -17.01 0.80
N HIS A 96 -5.43 -15.71 0.52
CA HIS A 96 -6.50 -14.73 0.41
C HIS A 96 -6.38 -13.99 -0.94
N THR A 97 -7.49 -13.85 -1.67
CA THR A 97 -7.53 -13.09 -2.93
C THR A 97 -7.50 -11.59 -2.65
N GLY A 98 -6.56 -10.86 -3.26
CA GLY A 98 -6.48 -9.40 -3.20
C GLY A 98 -7.36 -8.70 -4.23
N LEU A 99 -7.05 -7.44 -4.52
CA LEU A 99 -7.69 -6.66 -5.59
C LEU A 99 -7.22 -7.11 -6.98
N GLY A 100 -6.02 -7.67 -7.09
CA GLY A 100 -5.49 -8.23 -8.34
C GLY A 100 -5.18 -7.19 -9.41
N TRP A 101 -4.86 -5.95 -9.01
CA TRP A 101 -4.47 -4.89 -9.94
C TRP A 101 -3.03 -5.03 -10.42
N ILE A 102 -2.19 -5.69 -9.61
CA ILE A 102 -0.78 -5.95 -9.89
C ILE A 102 -0.53 -7.45 -9.83
N SER A 103 0.08 -7.98 -10.89
CA SER A 103 0.46 -9.39 -10.92
C SER A 103 1.59 -9.67 -9.94
N GLY A 104 1.28 -10.39 -8.87
CA GLY A 104 2.18 -10.62 -7.76
C GLY A 104 1.44 -11.06 -6.51
N ASN A 105 2.22 -11.42 -5.49
CA ASN A 105 1.72 -11.96 -4.24
C ASN A 105 2.31 -11.24 -3.03
N VAL A 106 1.57 -11.24 -1.94
CA VAL A 106 2.06 -10.79 -0.64
C VAL A 106 2.59 -11.99 0.12
N GLU A 107 3.92 -12.03 0.29
CA GLU A 107 4.65 -13.16 0.83
C GLU A 107 5.42 -12.78 2.08
N LYS A 108 5.70 -13.76 2.94
CA LYS A 108 6.49 -13.55 4.15
C LYS A 108 7.92 -13.20 3.76
N ILE A 109 8.50 -12.20 4.40
CA ILE A 109 9.91 -11.86 4.21
C ILE A 109 10.77 -13.04 4.67
N VAL A 110 11.63 -13.54 3.78
CA VAL A 110 12.63 -14.57 4.08
C VAL A 110 14.02 -13.97 3.82
N PRO A 111 14.68 -13.40 4.84
CA PRO A 111 16.01 -12.83 4.65
C PRO A 111 17.06 -13.91 4.42
N ASN A 112 17.96 -13.70 3.45
CA ASN A 112 19.11 -14.58 3.22
C ASN A 112 20.20 -14.40 4.30
N ASN A 113 20.16 -13.28 5.03
CA ASN A 113 21.06 -12.99 6.15
C ASN A 113 20.35 -13.21 7.48
N LYS A 114 20.82 -14.19 8.27
CA LYS A 114 20.25 -14.54 9.59
C LYS A 114 20.29 -13.40 10.62
N LYS A 115 21.06 -12.32 10.40
CA LYS A 115 21.06 -11.14 11.26
C LYS A 115 19.83 -10.24 11.03
N CYS A 116 19.20 -10.31 9.86
CA CYS A 116 17.99 -9.55 9.56
C CYS A 116 16.79 -10.24 10.24
N ARG A 117 16.22 -9.60 11.26
CA ARG A 117 15.05 -10.11 11.99
C ARG A 117 13.76 -9.77 11.23
N VAL A 118 12.76 -10.63 11.34
CA VAL A 118 11.40 -10.39 10.84
C VAL A 118 10.47 -10.26 12.05
N PRO A 119 9.61 -9.24 12.15
CA PRO A 119 9.32 -8.19 11.16
C PRO A 119 10.49 -7.24 10.85
N HIS A 120 10.50 -6.69 9.63
CA HIS A 120 11.31 -5.53 9.27
C HIS A 120 10.76 -4.32 10.02
N ILE A 121 11.46 -3.88 11.07
CA ILE A 121 11.08 -2.74 11.91
C ILE A 121 12.22 -1.74 11.94
N GLY A 122 11.93 -0.50 11.56
CA GLY A 122 12.86 0.62 11.72
C GLY A 122 12.93 1.53 10.51
N TRP A 123 13.85 2.49 10.58
CA TRP A 123 14.16 3.40 9.49
C TRP A 123 15.08 2.72 8.49
N ASN A 124 14.72 2.73 7.21
CA ASN A 124 15.49 2.12 6.13
C ASN A 124 15.44 2.99 4.87
N ASN A 125 16.49 2.94 4.07
CA ASN A 125 16.63 3.76 2.88
C ASN A 125 15.90 3.10 1.71
N LEU A 126 15.26 3.92 0.88
CA LEU A 126 14.76 3.50 -0.41
C LEU A 126 15.84 3.61 -1.48
N VAL A 127 15.80 2.66 -2.41
CA VAL A 127 16.40 2.77 -3.73
C VAL A 127 15.27 3.11 -4.69
N VAL A 128 15.19 4.38 -5.10
CA VAL A 128 14.15 4.90 -6.00
C VAL A 128 14.60 4.77 -7.45
N LYS A 129 13.71 4.32 -8.34
CA LYS A 129 13.95 4.40 -9.79
C LYS A 129 13.79 5.86 -10.23
N ASN A 130 14.80 6.40 -10.92
CA ASN A 130 14.88 7.81 -11.35
C ASN A 130 13.69 8.33 -12.19
N SER A 131 12.79 7.47 -12.66
CA SER A 131 11.60 7.84 -13.44
C SER A 131 10.38 8.24 -12.60
N CYS A 132 10.38 8.02 -11.28
CA CYS A 132 9.19 8.19 -10.44
C CYS A 132 9.07 9.60 -9.85
N LYS A 133 8.19 10.43 -10.43
CA LYS A 133 7.91 11.79 -9.94
C LYS A 133 7.33 11.87 -8.52
N PHE A 134 6.81 10.76 -7.99
CA PHE A 134 6.24 10.72 -6.63
C PHE A 134 7.28 11.05 -5.56
N PHE A 135 8.56 10.80 -5.84
CA PHE A 135 9.68 11.05 -4.93
C PHE A 135 10.45 12.35 -5.26
N ASP A 136 9.94 13.16 -6.20
CA ASP A 136 10.58 14.43 -6.56
C ASP A 136 10.71 15.35 -5.33
N GLY A 137 11.90 15.93 -5.16
CA GLY A 137 12.21 16.83 -4.04
C GLY A 137 12.65 16.13 -2.74
N LEU A 138 12.74 14.80 -2.73
CA LEU A 138 13.38 14.06 -1.65
C LEU A 138 14.88 13.86 -1.89
N ASP A 139 15.60 13.47 -0.84
CA ASP A 139 17.00 13.03 -0.97
C ASP A 139 17.13 11.82 -1.91
N PRO A 140 18.30 11.62 -2.57
CA PRO A 140 18.51 10.49 -3.48
C PRO A 140 18.30 9.11 -2.85
N GLU A 141 18.52 8.99 -1.53
CA GLU A 141 18.30 7.77 -0.75
C GLU A 141 17.36 8.11 0.43
N PRO A 142 16.07 8.35 0.17
CA PRO A 142 15.18 8.86 1.21
C PRO A 142 14.89 7.76 2.23
N VAL A 143 14.80 8.16 3.50
CA VAL A 143 14.63 7.24 4.64
C VAL A 143 13.17 7.18 5.06
N PHE A 144 12.60 5.98 5.13
CA PHE A 144 11.23 5.75 5.58
C PHE A 144 11.17 4.74 6.72
N TYR A 145 10.12 4.82 7.52
CA TYR A 145 9.88 3.87 8.61
C TYR A 145 9.08 2.67 8.12
N PHE A 146 9.59 1.47 8.39
CA PHE A 146 8.99 0.20 8.03
C PHE A 146 8.57 -0.58 9.28
N VAL A 147 7.43 -1.28 9.18
CA VAL A 147 6.96 -2.24 10.17
C VAL A 147 6.11 -3.32 9.49
N HIS A 148 6.74 -4.39 9.02
CA HIS A 148 6.02 -5.46 8.30
C HIS A 148 6.78 -6.79 8.29
N SER A 149 6.03 -7.89 8.32
CA SER A 149 6.56 -9.26 8.16
C SER A 149 6.37 -9.82 6.75
N TYR A 150 5.49 -9.20 5.97
CA TYR A 150 5.11 -9.60 4.62
C TYR A 150 5.36 -8.45 3.65
N HIS A 151 5.58 -8.76 2.38
CA HIS A 151 5.76 -7.74 1.35
C HIS A 151 5.20 -8.20 0.00
N LEU A 152 4.89 -7.22 -0.85
CA LEU A 152 4.51 -7.48 -2.24
C LEU A 152 5.73 -7.97 -3.03
N VAL A 153 5.62 -9.15 -3.61
CA VAL A 153 6.52 -9.74 -4.60
C VAL A 153 5.82 -9.64 -5.95
N VAL A 154 6.29 -8.74 -6.80
CA VAL A 154 5.75 -8.54 -8.16
C VAL A 154 6.33 -9.59 -9.09
N ASN A 155 5.51 -10.17 -9.95
CA ASN A 155 5.94 -11.14 -10.96
C ASN A 155 6.89 -10.46 -11.98
N TYR A 156 7.81 -11.24 -12.56
CA TYR A 156 8.83 -10.72 -13.48
C TYR A 156 8.24 -9.91 -14.65
N GLU A 157 7.12 -10.36 -15.21
CA GLU A 157 6.42 -9.69 -16.32
C GLU A 157 5.87 -8.30 -15.95
N SER A 158 5.72 -8.02 -14.65
CA SER A 158 5.26 -6.73 -14.12
C SER A 158 6.37 -5.96 -13.39
N ALA A 159 7.63 -6.37 -13.47
CA ALA A 159 8.72 -5.78 -12.68
C ALA A 159 8.95 -4.28 -12.92
N ASP A 160 8.50 -3.76 -14.07
CA ASP A 160 8.60 -2.34 -14.42
C ASP A 160 7.70 -1.44 -13.57
N VAL A 161 6.62 -1.98 -12.99
CA VAL A 161 5.73 -1.19 -12.13
C VAL A 161 6.42 -0.79 -10.83
N VAL A 162 7.36 -1.59 -10.30
CA VAL A 162 8.06 -1.27 -9.06
C VAL A 162 8.87 0.02 -9.22
N GLN A 163 8.54 1.06 -8.45
CA GLN A 163 9.22 2.37 -8.50
C GLN A 163 10.26 2.56 -7.41
N ALA A 164 10.14 1.85 -6.29
CA ALA A 164 11.14 1.91 -5.22
C ALA A 164 11.25 0.57 -4.49
N THR A 165 12.45 0.23 -4.06
CA THR A 165 12.74 -0.94 -3.24
C THR A 165 13.54 -0.57 -1.99
N CYS A 166 13.61 -1.48 -1.02
CA CYS A 166 14.57 -1.39 0.07
C CYS A 166 15.20 -2.77 0.33
N SER A 167 16.34 -2.79 1.01
CA SER A 167 17.04 -4.04 1.36
C SER A 167 16.87 -4.36 2.84
N HIS A 168 16.41 -5.58 3.14
CA HIS A 168 16.35 -6.13 4.50
C HIS A 168 16.72 -7.61 4.51
N GLY A 169 17.94 -7.91 4.05
CA GLY A 169 18.41 -9.30 3.83
C GLY A 169 17.73 -10.01 2.65
N THR A 170 16.74 -9.37 2.03
CA THR A 170 16.16 -9.63 0.71
C THR A 170 15.73 -8.29 0.11
N ASN A 171 15.41 -8.25 -1.18
CA ASN A 171 14.88 -7.06 -1.85
C ASN A 171 13.37 -6.94 -1.60
N ILE A 172 12.93 -5.82 -1.07
CA ILE A 172 11.54 -5.55 -0.69
C ILE A 172 10.98 -4.47 -1.61
N THR A 173 9.81 -4.73 -2.21
CA THR A 173 9.02 -3.71 -2.91
C THR A 173 8.50 -2.69 -1.91
N ALA A 174 8.86 -1.43 -2.08
CA ALA A 174 8.42 -0.33 -1.23
C ALA A 174 7.41 0.60 -1.92
N SER A 175 7.49 0.71 -3.26
CA SER A 175 6.51 1.42 -4.09
C SER A 175 6.36 0.74 -5.45
N ILE A 176 5.16 0.85 -6.00
CA ILE A 176 4.85 0.63 -7.42
C ILE A 176 4.50 1.96 -8.10
#